data_AF-L0K2H4-F1
#
_entry.id   AF-L0K2H4-F1
#
_cell.length_a   1.000
_cell.length_b   1.000
_cell.length_c   1.000
_cell.angle_alpha   90.00
_cell.angle_beta   90.00
_cell.angle_gamma   90.00
#
_symmetry.space_group_name_H-M   'P 1'
#
loop_
_entity.id
_entity.type
_entity.pdbx_description
1 polymer ?
#
loop_
_entity_poly.entity_id
_entity_poly.type
_entity_poly.pdbx_seq_one_letter_code
_entity_poly.pdbx_strand_id
1 'polypeptide(L)'
;MRTTRSLVLEVDSDEVLLGEPVTIRVRDRLQNPIEGATVSTRQKGVRTDKTGRCQLTFHAPGLWSLTATKPGEGEISYRPATVLLRAVTRPAMARRIRRIAACSQ
;
A
#
# COMPACT_ATOMS: atom_id res chain seq x y z
N MET A 1 -23.07 18.89 9.03
CA MET A 1 -22.18 19.27 7.90
C MET A 1 -21.37 18.04 7.53
N ARG A 2 -21.37 17.59 6.26
CA ARG A 2 -20.70 16.34 5.89
C ARG A 2 -19.18 16.52 5.86
N THR A 3 -18.47 15.90 6.79
CA THR A 3 -17.01 15.97 6.86
C THR A 3 -16.41 15.00 5.86
N THR A 4 -15.57 15.50 4.94
CA THR A 4 -14.90 14.63 3.97
C THR A 4 -13.46 14.37 4.41
N ARG A 5 -13.11 13.10 4.64
CA ARG A 5 -11.75 12.67 4.96
C ARG A 5 -11.09 12.04 3.75
N SER A 6 -9.94 12.56 3.35
CA SER A 6 -9.11 11.94 2.31
C SER A 6 -8.29 10.82 2.92
N LEU A 7 -8.45 9.61 2.39
CA LEU A 7 -7.56 8.50 2.72
C LEU A 7 -6.18 8.77 2.11
N VAL A 8 -5.17 8.23 2.75
CA VAL A 8 -3.77 8.23 2.33
C VAL A 8 -3.26 6.81 2.55
N LEU A 9 -2.83 6.18 1.47
CA LEU A 9 -2.13 4.90 1.51
C LEU A 9 -0.64 5.19 1.66
N GLU A 10 -0.02 4.54 2.64
CA GLU A 10 1.42 4.52 2.80
C GLU A 10 1.95 3.11 2.80
N VAL A 11 3.12 3.00 2.20
CA VAL A 11 3.85 1.74 2.06
C VAL A 11 5.31 2.07 2.31
N ASP A 12 6.02 1.22 3.04
CA ASP A 12 7.42 1.48 3.40
C ASP A 12 8.35 1.51 2.17
N SER A 13 7.95 0.90 1.05
CA SER A 13 8.71 0.93 -0.21
C SER A 13 7.77 0.75 -1.41
N ASP A 14 8.08 1.39 -2.54
CA ASP A 14 7.38 1.19 -3.79
C ASP A 14 7.75 -0.15 -4.48
N GLU A 15 8.93 -0.68 -4.20
CA GLU A 15 9.35 -2.03 -4.61
C GLU A 15 9.21 -3.04 -3.46
N VAL A 16 8.54 -4.15 -3.71
CA VAL A 16 8.26 -5.19 -2.71
C VAL A 16 8.67 -6.58 -3.20
N LEU A 17 9.09 -7.43 -2.27
CA LEU A 17 9.50 -8.80 -2.58
C LEU A 17 8.31 -9.75 -2.65
N LEU A 18 8.35 -10.65 -3.62
CA LEU A 18 7.37 -11.73 -3.70
C LEU A 18 7.51 -12.70 -2.52
N GLY A 19 6.37 -13.14 -2.01
CA GLY A 19 6.28 -14.08 -0.88
C GLY A 19 6.52 -13.44 0.49
N GLU A 20 6.89 -12.16 0.56
CA GLU A 20 7.01 -11.43 1.82
C GLU A 20 5.72 -10.66 2.14
N PRO A 21 5.30 -10.61 3.41
CA PRO A 21 4.19 -9.77 3.82
C PRO A 21 4.60 -8.29 3.77
N VAL A 22 3.90 -7.52 2.94
CA VAL A 22 4.07 -6.07 2.85
C VAL A 22 3.09 -5.42 3.81
N THR A 23 3.61 -4.59 4.72
CA THR A 23 2.77 -3.79 5.61
C THR A 23 2.34 -2.52 4.89
N ILE A 24 1.03 -2.28 4.86
CA ILE A 24 0.43 -1.09 4.29
C ILE A 24 -0.29 -0.35 5.41
N ARG A 25 -0.12 0.97 5.45
CA ARG A 25 -0.79 1.84 6.40
C ARG A 25 -1.81 2.71 5.68
N VAL A 26 -2.99 2.82 6.25
CA VAL A 26 -4.06 3.70 5.78
C VAL A 26 -4.34 4.73 6.87
N ARG A 27 -4.16 5.99 6.50
CA ARG A 27 -4.37 7.14 7.38
C ARG A 27 -5.15 8.23 6.67
N ASP A 28 -5.58 9.25 7.40
CA ASP A 28 -6.08 10.48 6.80
C ASP A 28 -4.98 11.55 6.66
N ARG A 29 -5.35 12.70 6.10
CA ARG A 29 -4.43 13.86 5.98
C ARG A 29 -4.02 14.48 7.31
N LEU A 30 -4.74 14.19 8.38
CA LEU A 30 -4.40 14.63 9.74
C LEU A 30 -3.53 13.57 10.45
N GLN A 31 -3.03 12.57 9.72
CA GLN A 31 -2.24 11.45 10.21
C GLN A 31 -2.98 10.52 11.19
N ASN A 32 -4.31 10.58 11.23
CA ASN A 32 -5.09 9.64 12.03
C ASN A 32 -5.15 8.28 11.31
N PRO A 33 -4.88 7.16 12.01
CA PRO A 33 -5.06 5.83 11.43
C PRO A 33 -6.55 5.58 11.14
N ILE A 34 -6.81 4.94 10.00
CA ILE A 34 -8.18 4.61 9.59
C ILE A 34 -8.42 3.12 9.74
N GLU A 35 -9.15 2.76 10.79
CA GLU A 35 -9.63 1.38 10.99
C GLU A 35 -10.72 1.00 9.98
N GLY A 36 -10.73 -0.27 9.57
CA GLY A 36 -11.81 -0.86 8.79
C GLY A 36 -11.89 -0.39 7.34
N ALA A 37 -10.92 0.41 6.87
CA ALA A 37 -10.75 0.69 5.45
C ALA A 37 -10.34 -0.59 4.69
N THR A 38 -10.96 -0.79 3.53
CA THR A 38 -10.69 -1.91 2.63
C THR A 38 -9.63 -1.49 1.63
N VAL A 39 -8.45 -2.10 1.72
CA VAL A 39 -7.38 -1.98 0.72
C VAL A 39 -7.58 -3.09 -0.30
N SER A 40 -8.06 -2.71 -1.49
CA SER A 40 -8.30 -3.60 -2.60
C SER A 40 -7.16 -3.56 -3.60
N THR A 41 -6.73 -4.74 -4.02
CA THR A 41 -5.84 -4.96 -5.16
C THR A 41 -6.63 -5.54 -6.33
N ARG A 42 -5.99 -5.76 -7.48
CA ARG A 42 -6.63 -6.45 -8.63
C ARG A 42 -7.12 -7.86 -8.32
N GLN A 43 -6.56 -8.51 -7.30
CA GLN A 43 -6.87 -9.92 -6.97
C GLN A 43 -7.62 -10.09 -5.65
N LYS A 44 -7.32 -9.27 -4.64
CA LYS A 44 -7.83 -9.45 -3.28
C LYS A 44 -8.02 -8.12 -2.55
N GLY A 45 -9.02 -8.05 -1.69
CA GLY A 45 -9.20 -6.97 -0.72
C GLY A 45 -8.91 -7.42 0.70
N VAL A 46 -8.25 -6.55 1.47
CA VAL A 46 -7.94 -6.78 2.89
C VAL A 46 -8.38 -5.55 3.69
N ARG A 47 -8.98 -5.78 4.86
CA ARG A 47 -9.39 -4.69 5.76
C ARG A 47 -8.26 -4.33 6.70
N THR A 48 -8.18 -3.04 7.02
CA THR A 48 -7.24 -2.50 7.99
C THR A 48 -7.69 -2.75 9.42
N ASP A 49 -6.72 -2.98 10.30
CA ASP A 49 -6.92 -3.17 11.72
C ASP A 49 -7.16 -1.84 12.48
N LYS A 50 -7.29 -1.91 13.80
CA LYS A 50 -7.47 -0.75 14.70
C LYS A 50 -6.36 0.31 14.60
N THR A 51 -5.19 -0.09 14.11
CA THR A 51 -4.03 0.79 13.90
C THR A 51 -3.97 1.34 12.49
N GLY A 52 -4.98 1.07 11.65
CA GLY A 52 -5.03 1.45 10.24
C GLY A 52 -4.06 0.65 9.38
N ARG A 53 -3.62 -0.53 9.82
CA ARG A 53 -2.61 -1.34 9.11
C ARG A 53 -3.23 -2.58 8.50
N CYS A 54 -2.68 -3.02 7.37
CA CYS A 54 -2.97 -4.32 6.79
C CYS A 54 -1.72 -4.94 6.19
N GLN A 55 -1.73 -6.25 6.05
CA GLN A 55 -0.66 -7.01 5.40
C GLN A 55 -1.16 -7.64 4.11
N LEU A 56 -0.37 -7.51 3.05
CA LEU A 56 -0.63 -8.07 1.74
C LEU A 56 0.63 -8.78 1.24
N THR A 57 0.46 -10.00 0.73
CA THR A 57 1.55 -10.77 0.12
C THR A 57 1.32 -10.85 -1.38
N PHE A 58 2.36 -10.54 -2.14
CA PHE A 58 2.34 -10.61 -3.59
C PHE A 58 3.00 -11.90 -4.06
N HIS A 59 2.32 -12.64 -4.96
CA HIS A 59 2.81 -13.92 -5.48
C HIS A 59 3.25 -13.85 -6.94
N ALA A 60 2.92 -12.77 -7.65
CA ALA A 60 3.34 -12.56 -9.04
C ALA A 60 4.09 -11.23 -9.19
N PRO A 61 5.21 -11.20 -9.94
CA PRO A 61 5.91 -9.96 -10.23
C PRO A 61 5.07 -9.07 -11.13
N GLY A 62 5.22 -7.76 -11.00
CA GLY A 62 4.50 -6.79 -11.82
C GLY A 62 4.12 -5.53 -11.07
N LEU A 63 3.36 -4.67 -11.74
CA LEU A 63 2.80 -3.44 -11.16
C LEU A 63 1.43 -3.73 -10.57
N TRP A 64 1.29 -3.46 -9.28
CA TRP A 64 0.09 -3.65 -8.48
C TRP A 64 -0.53 -2.31 -8.15
N SER A 65 -1.81 -2.15 -8.48
CA SER A 65 -2.60 -1.00 -8.05
C SER A 65 -3.33 -1.35 -6.77
N LEU A 66 -3.09 -0.56 -5.73
CA LEU A 66 -3.75 -0.67 -4.43
C LEU A 66 -4.68 0.51 -4.27
N THR A 67 -5.93 0.24 -3.95
CA THR A 67 -6.94 1.26 -3.72
C THR A 67 -7.52 1.09 -2.33
N ALA A 68 -7.33 2.07 -1.44
CA ALA A 68 -8.05 2.11 -0.16
C ALA A 68 -9.40 2.76 -0.38
N THR A 69 -10.42 2.07 0.09
CA THR A 69 -11.80 2.56 0.12
C THR A 69 -12.36 2.35 1.53
N LYS A 70 -13.18 3.27 2.01
CA LYS A 70 -13.93 3.10 3.25
C LYS A 70 -15.36 3.60 3.02
N PRO A 71 -16.39 2.82 3.37
CA PRO A 71 -17.76 3.32 3.31
C PRO A 71 -17.91 4.53 4.24
N GLY A 72 -18.73 5.50 3.83
CA GLY A 72 -19.07 6.62 4.70
C GLY A 72 -19.75 6.13 5.98
N GLU A 73 -19.50 6.82 7.08
CA GLU A 73 -20.06 6.48 8.39
C GLU A 73 -20.69 7.74 8.98
N GLY A 74 -22.02 7.72 9.16
CA GLY A 74 -22.79 8.89 9.60
C GLY A 74 -22.57 10.11 8.70
N GLU A 75 -22.06 11.20 9.28
CA GLU A 75 -21.73 12.44 8.56
C GLU A 75 -20.31 12.46 7.96
N ILE A 76 -19.56 11.36 8.03
CA ILE A 76 -18.20 11.28 7.49
C ILE A 76 -18.22 10.57 6.13
N SER A 77 -17.70 11.23 5.11
CA SER A 77 -17.44 10.64 3.79
C SER A 77 -15.95 10.45 3.58
N TYR A 78 -15.53 9.32 3.02
CA TYR A 78 -14.13 9.04 2.75
C TYR A 78 -13.84 9.17 1.25
N ARG A 79 -12.78 9.90 0.89
CA ARG A 79 -12.24 9.89 -0.47
C ARG A 79 -11.24 8.74 -0.60
N PRO A 80 -11.36 7.88 -1.63
CA PRO A 80 -10.45 6.78 -1.84
C PRO A 80 -9.04 7.29 -2.21
N ALA A 81 -8.05 6.44 -1.98
CA ALA A 81 -6.66 6.69 -2.34
C ALA A 81 -6.11 5.51 -3.12
N THR A 82 -5.29 5.81 -4.14
CA THR A 82 -4.68 4.78 -5.00
C THR A 82 -3.17 4.95 -4.99
N VAL A 83 -2.45 3.85 -4.83
CA VAL A 83 -0.98 3.79 -4.90
C VAL A 83 -0.58 2.62 -5.81
N LEU A 84 0.53 2.81 -6.54
CA LEU A 84 1.13 1.79 -7.37
C LEU A 84 2.35 1.20 -6.65
N LEU A 85 2.42 -0.11 -6.56
CA LEU A 85 3.55 -0.87 -6.03
C LEU A 85 4.10 -1.80 -7.09
N ARG A 86 5.41 -2.00 -7.10
CA ARG A 86 6.07 -2.92 -8.01
C ARG A 86 6.57 -4.13 -7.24
N ALA A 87 5.95 -5.28 -7.49
CA ALA A 87 6.39 -6.53 -6.92
C ALA A 87 7.49 -7.14 -7.78
N VAL A 88 8.63 -7.48 -7.16
CA VAL A 88 9.82 -8.02 -7.82
C VAL A 88 10.29 -9.30 -7.13
N THR A 89 10.95 -10.17 -7.90
CA THR A 89 11.60 -11.36 -7.34
C THR A 89 12.87 -10.97 -6.59
N ARG A 90 13.23 -11.69 -5.52
CA ARG A 90 14.50 -11.53 -4.79
C ARG A 90 15.74 -11.42 -5.71
N PRO A 91 15.94 -12.30 -6.72
CA PRO A 91 17.07 -12.17 -7.65
C PRO A 91 17.03 -10.89 -8.52
N ALA A 92 15.85 -10.35 -8.85
CA ALA A 92 15.74 -9.10 -9.61
C ALA A 92 16.16 -7.88 -8.77
N MET A 93 15.80 -7.86 -7.48
CA MET A 93 16.20 -6.80 -6.54
C MET A 93 17.72 -6.81 -6.29
N ALA A 94 18.30 -8.00 -6.07
CA ALA A 94 19.74 -8.16 -5.85
C ALA A 94 20.61 -7.70 -7.06
N ARG A 95 20.09 -7.82 -8.29
CA ARG A 95 20.79 -7.38 -9.51
C ARG A 95 20.91 -5.86 -9.64
N ARG A 96 20.03 -5.09 -9.00
CA ARG A 96 20.05 -3.61 -9.08
C ARG A 96 21.17 -3.01 -8.21
N ILE A 97 21.45 -3.61 -7.06
CA ILE A 97 22.52 -3.18 -6.14
C ILE A 97 23.91 -3.33 -6.78
N ARG A 98 24.11 -4.36 -7.62
CA ARG A 98 25.42 -4.63 -8.26
C ARG A 98 25.78 -3.68 -9.41
N ARG A 99 24.83 -2.93 -9.99
CA ARG A 99 25.14 -1.99 -11.09
C ARG A 99 25.70 -0.65 -10.63
N ILE A 100 25.47 -0.25 -9.37
CA ILE A 100 25.97 1.03 -8.85
C ILE A 100 27.45 0.92 -8.46
N ALA A 101 27.93 -0.27 -8.10
CA ALA A 101 29.32 -0.51 -7.70
C ALA A 101 30.33 -0.67 -8.87
N ALA A 102 29.89 -0.55 -10.13
CA ALA A 102 30.74 -0.83 -11.30
C ALA A 102 31.20 0.42 -12.10
N CYS A 103 30.87 1.63 -11.65
CA CYS A 103 31.43 2.88 -12.20
C CYS A 103 32.33 3.54 -11.16
N SER A 104 33.54 3.01 -10.99
CA SER A 104 34.65 3.72 -10.34
C SER A 104 35.96 2.98 -10.64
N GLN A 105 36.32 2.92 -11.93
CA GLN A 105 37.71 2.77 -12.39
C GLN A 105 37.87 3.55 -13.69
#